data_AF-K2PXU5-F1
#
_entry.id   AF-K2PXU5-F1
#
_cell.length_a   1.000
_cell.length_b   1.000
_cell.length_c   1.000
_cell.angle_alpha   90.00
_cell.angle_beta   90.00
_cell.angle_gamma   90.00
#
_symmetry.space_group_name_H-M   'P 1'
#
loop_
_entity.id
_entity.type
_entity.pdbx_description
1 polymer ?
#
loop_
_entity_poly.entity_id
_entity_poly.type
_entity_poly.pdbx_seq_one_letter_code
_entity_poly.pdbx_strand_id
1 'polypeptide(L)'
;MTPRYTFKDLRNIKRLSIEKLAELTGVFPQTLEELEVDSSNIDTLTLKILTRFYCLSVNHIFIGKQSEFEARQLDEMVQHTPLSRRISALEVVQLEKKLGLSEFSLFQAILELSKEGDNEYLR
;
A
#
# COMPACT_ATOMS: atom_id res chain seq x y z
N MET A 1 -9.16 4.57 11.23
CA MET A 1 -7.92 5.34 10.96
C MET A 1 -8.25 6.43 9.94
N THR A 2 -7.67 7.62 10.05
CA THR A 2 -7.78 8.63 9.00
C THR A 2 -6.89 8.22 7.82
N PRO A 3 -7.37 8.23 6.56
CA PRO A 3 -6.55 7.85 5.42
C PRO A 3 -5.35 8.81 5.30
N ARG A 4 -4.17 8.25 5.05
CA ARG A 4 -2.93 9.00 4.84
C ARG A 4 -2.47 8.82 3.40
N TYR A 5 -1.84 9.85 2.84
CA TYR A 5 -1.31 9.87 1.48
C TYR A 5 0.21 9.99 1.50
N THR A 6 0.90 9.34 0.56
CA THR A 6 2.33 9.60 0.35
C THR A 6 2.51 10.81 -0.57
N PHE A 7 3.73 11.37 -0.62
CA PHE A 7 4.02 12.48 -1.54
C PHE A 7 3.81 12.07 -3.01
N LYS A 8 4.08 10.82 -3.34
CA LYS A 8 3.83 10.23 -4.66
C LYS A 8 2.33 10.22 -4.99
N ASP A 9 1.49 9.81 -4.05
CA ASP A 9 0.03 9.85 -4.23
C ASP A 9 -0.44 11.29 -4.48
N LEU A 10 0.02 12.23 -3.65
CA LEU A 10 -0.36 13.64 -3.74
C LEU A 10 0.06 14.26 -5.08
N ARG A 11 1.27 13.97 -5.57
CA ARG A 11 1.73 14.41 -6.90
C ARG A 11 0.88 13.81 -8.02
N ASN A 12 0.58 12.51 -7.95
CA ASN A 12 -0.21 11.81 -8.96
C ASN A 12 -1.66 12.31 -9.00
N ILE A 13 -2.29 12.56 -7.84
CA ILE A 13 -3.64 13.12 -7.74
C ILE A 13 -3.72 14.49 -8.43
N LYS A 14 -2.71 15.34 -8.23
CA LYS A 14 -2.62 16.64 -8.92
C LYS A 14 -2.08 16.56 -10.36
N ARG A 15 -1.72 15.36 -10.84
CA ARG A 15 -1.17 15.10 -12.19
C ARG A 15 0.06 15.98 -12.51
N LEU A 16 0.94 16.15 -11.53
CA LEU A 16 2.15 16.95 -11.69
C LEU A 16 3.35 16.05 -12.03
N SER A 17 4.24 16.56 -12.88
CA SER A 17 5.60 16.02 -12.97
C SER A 17 6.44 16.50 -11.78
N ILE A 18 7.57 15.83 -11.52
CA ILE A 18 8.50 16.25 -10.47
C ILE A 18 9.04 17.65 -10.75
N GLU A 19 9.38 17.94 -12.00
CA GLU A 19 9.92 19.23 -12.43
C GLU A 19 8.89 20.34 -12.21
N LYS A 20 7.62 20.07 -12.53
CA LYS A 20 6.56 21.06 -12.30
C LYS A 20 6.28 21.28 -10.82
N LEU A 21 6.33 20.22 -10.01
CA LEU A 21 6.19 20.33 -8.56
C LEU A 21 7.35 21.13 -7.96
N ALA A 22 8.58 20.90 -8.42
CA ALA A 22 9.77 21.64 -8.02
C ALA A 22 9.64 23.13 -8.35
N GLU A 23 9.20 23.48 -9.56
CA GLU A 23 8.96 24.86 -9.97
C GLU A 23 7.93 25.56 -9.08
N LEU A 24 6.84 24.87 -8.72
CA LEU A 24 5.75 25.43 -7.92
C LEU A 24 6.07 25.55 -6.43
N THR A 25 6.95 24.70 -5.90
CA THR A 25 7.26 24.62 -4.48
C THR A 25 8.61 25.22 -4.12
N GLY A 26 9.51 25.39 -5.09
CA GLY A 26 10.90 25.76 -4.88
C GLY A 26 11.76 24.66 -4.27
N VAL A 27 11.21 23.44 -4.09
CA VAL A 27 11.96 22.27 -3.60
C VAL A 27 12.71 21.64 -4.77
N PHE A 28 13.96 21.22 -4.55
CA PHE A 28 14.75 20.61 -5.62
C PHE A 28 14.12 19.30 -6.11
N PRO A 29 14.13 19.04 -7.45
CA PRO A 29 13.60 17.81 -8.03
C PRO A 29 14.13 16.53 -7.35
N GLN A 30 15.43 16.48 -7.09
CA GLN A 30 16.10 15.35 -6.43
C GLN A 30 15.53 15.08 -5.04
N THR A 31 15.32 16.13 -4.24
CA THR A 31 14.69 16.01 -2.92
C THR A 31 13.26 15.50 -3.03
N LEU A 32 12.49 15.94 -4.03
CA LEU A 32 11.13 15.42 -4.24
C LEU A 32 11.13 13.94 -4.60
N GLU A 33 12.03 13.50 -5.47
CA GLU A 33 12.19 12.09 -5.84
C GLU A 33 12.56 11.23 -4.62
N GLU A 34 13.53 11.68 -3.81
CA GLU A 34 13.93 11.00 -2.58
C GLU A 34 12.75 10.88 -1.61
N LEU A 35 11.98 11.94 -1.42
CA LEU A 35 10.82 11.95 -0.53
C LEU A 35 9.66 11.06 -1.01
N GLU A 36 9.56 10.79 -2.32
CA GLU A 36 8.61 9.81 -2.85
C GLU A 36 9.01 8.36 -2.59
N VAL A 37 10.28 8.11 -2.30
CA VAL A 37 10.79 6.78 -1.95
C VAL A 37 10.81 6.61 -0.43
N ASP A 38 11.38 7.58 0.29
CA ASP A 38 11.50 7.57 1.74
C ASP A 38 11.44 9.01 2.31
N SER A 39 10.35 9.29 3.01
CA SER A 39 10.11 10.59 3.65
C SER A 39 10.47 10.61 5.14
N SER A 40 11.05 9.54 5.69
CA SER A 40 11.32 9.40 7.13
C SER A 40 12.17 10.53 7.71
N ASN A 41 13.07 11.08 6.89
CA ASN A 41 14.02 12.13 7.28
C ASN A 41 13.68 13.50 6.68
N ILE A 42 12.44 13.73 6.25
CA ILE A 42 12.03 15.01 5.68
C ILE A 42 12.29 16.16 6.66
N ASP A 43 12.92 17.23 6.17
CA ASP A 43 13.13 18.41 7.00
C ASP A 43 11.82 19.17 7.22
N THR A 44 11.75 19.89 8.36
CA THR A 44 10.52 20.57 8.77
C THR A 44 10.12 21.71 7.81
N LEU A 45 11.09 22.33 7.12
CA LEU A 45 10.80 23.42 6.20
C LEU A 45 10.15 22.87 4.92
N THR A 46 10.73 21.83 4.32
CA THR A 46 10.18 21.15 3.15
C THR A 46 8.80 20.55 3.45
N LEU A 47 8.63 19.93 4.62
CA LEU A 47 7.32 19.44 5.06
C LEU A 47 6.27 20.57 5.14
N LYS A 48 6.63 21.73 5.69
CA LYS A 48 5.74 22.91 5.75
C LYS A 48 5.41 23.45 4.36
N ILE A 49 6.37 23.47 3.44
CA ILE A 49 6.15 23.91 2.05
C ILE A 49 5.15 22.96 1.37
N LEU A 50 5.39 21.65 1.44
CA LEU A 50 4.55 20.66 0.76
C LEU A 50 3.14 20.59 1.36
N THR A 51 3.01 20.59 2.69
CA THR A 51 1.69 20.62 3.36
C THR A 51 0.86 21.85 2.96
N ARG A 52 1.51 23.02 2.87
CA ARG A 52 0.86 24.24 2.38
C ARG A 52 0.48 24.14 0.90
N PHE A 53 1.35 23.60 0.06
CA PHE A 53 1.09 23.45 -1.38
C PHE A 53 -0.08 22.49 -1.67
N TYR A 54 -0.18 21.40 -0.92
CA TYR A 54 -1.27 20.44 -1.04
C TYR A 54 -2.52 20.82 -0.25
N CYS A 55 -2.48 21.88 0.56
CA CYS A 55 -3.55 22.27 1.48
C CYS A 55 -3.97 21.12 2.42
N LEU A 56 -2.99 20.36 2.92
CA LEU A 56 -3.20 19.19 3.79
C LEU A 56 -2.46 19.34 5.11
N SER A 57 -3.10 18.92 6.19
CA SER A 57 -2.42 18.79 7.49
C SER A 57 -1.44 17.62 7.46
N VAL A 58 -0.31 17.75 8.18
CA VAL A 58 0.71 16.70 8.35
C VAL A 58 0.08 15.36 8.80
N ASN A 59 -1.01 15.41 9.58
CA ASN A 59 -1.69 14.19 10.06
C ASN A 59 -2.29 13.33 8.95
N HIS A 60 -2.47 13.89 7.74
CA HIS A 60 -2.97 13.20 6.55
C HIS A 60 -1.84 12.78 5.60
N ILE A 61 -0.59 13.02 5.96
CA ILE A 61 0.58 12.64 5.18
C ILE A 61 1.22 11.43 5.85
N PHE A 62 1.48 10.40 5.06
CA PHE A 62 2.29 9.28 5.51
C PHE A 62 3.77 9.68 5.45
N ILE A 63 4.44 9.59 6.60
CA ILE A 63 5.89 9.83 6.75
C ILE A 63 6.55 8.47 6.98
N GLY A 64 7.41 8.08 6.05
CA GLY A 64 8.04 6.75 6.01
C GLY A 64 8.42 6.35 4.58
N LYS A 65 8.73 5.06 4.41
CA LYS A 65 9.04 4.47 3.10
C LYS A 65 7.77 4.18 2.31
N GLN A 66 7.81 4.43 1.00
CA GLN A 66 6.72 4.10 0.09
C GLN A 66 6.37 2.61 0.13
N SER A 67 7.38 1.73 0.22
CA SER A 67 7.17 0.27 0.32
C SER A 67 6.46 -0.15 1.60
N GLU A 68 6.68 0.54 2.72
CA GLU A 68 5.97 0.27 3.98
C GLU A 68 4.50 0.68 3.89
N PHE A 69 4.22 1.79 3.22
CA PHE A 69 2.85 2.22 2.97
C PHE A 69 2.10 1.24 2.05
N GLU A 70 2.74 0.81 0.96
CA GLU A 70 2.20 -0.18 0.04
C GLU A 70 1.95 -1.54 0.72
N ALA A 71 2.88 -2.00 1.56
CA ALA A 71 2.72 -3.22 2.34
C ALA A 71 1.51 -3.13 3.29
N ARG A 72 1.35 -1.99 4.00
CA ARG A 72 0.19 -1.77 4.88
C ARG A 72 -1.13 -1.75 4.13
N GLN A 73 -1.19 -1.08 2.98
CA GLN A 73 -2.40 -1.11 2.14
C GLN A 73 -2.72 -2.52 1.66
N LEU A 74 -1.70 -3.28 1.26
CA LEU A 74 -1.88 -4.67 0.85
C LEU A 74 -2.39 -5.53 2.01
N ASP A 75 -1.82 -5.37 3.21
CA ASP A 75 -2.25 -6.08 4.41
C ASP A 75 -3.71 -5.74 4.78
N GLU A 76 -4.09 -4.45 4.73
CA GLU A 76 -5.48 -4.01 4.95
C GLU A 76 -6.43 -4.61 3.91
N MET A 77 -6.06 -4.59 2.63
CA MET A 77 -6.84 -5.25 1.56
C MET A 77 -6.95 -6.76 1.81
N VAL A 78 -5.88 -7.40 2.29
CA VAL A 78 -5.86 -8.83 2.57
C VAL A 78 -6.78 -9.19 3.73
N GLN A 79 -6.73 -8.42 4.83
CA GLN A 79 -7.53 -8.65 6.03
C GLN A 79 -9.04 -8.50 5.78
N HIS A 80 -9.44 -7.63 4.85
CA HIS A 80 -10.86 -7.38 4.55
C HIS A 80 -11.42 -8.21 3.39
N THR A 81 -10.62 -9.10 2.79
CA THR A 81 -11.10 -9.97 1.71
C THR A 81 -11.29 -11.41 2.22
N PRO A 82 -12.52 -11.95 2.23
CA PRO A 82 -12.76 -13.35 2.60
C PRO A 82 -11.94 -14.28 1.68
N LEU A 83 -11.14 -15.19 2.27
CA LEU A 83 -10.33 -16.18 1.52
C LEU A 83 -11.16 -16.98 0.51
N SER A 84 -12.44 -17.22 0.82
CA SER A 84 -13.42 -17.90 -0.04
C SER A 84 -13.79 -17.18 -1.34
N ARG A 85 -13.35 -15.94 -1.56
CA ARG A 85 -13.61 -15.15 -2.78
C ARG A 85 -12.38 -14.88 -3.66
N ARG A 86 -11.19 -15.39 -3.32
CA ARG A 86 -9.92 -14.87 -3.89
C ARG A 86 -9.23 -15.72 -4.93
N ILE A 87 -9.68 -16.94 -5.20
CA ILE A 87 -9.18 -17.79 -6.28
C ILE A 87 -10.20 -18.91 -6.50
N SER A 88 -10.57 -19.20 -7.75
CA SER A 88 -11.45 -20.32 -8.08
C SER A 88 -10.73 -21.65 -7.87
N ALA A 89 -11.47 -22.74 -7.62
CA ALA A 89 -10.88 -24.08 -7.48
C ALA A 89 -9.99 -24.45 -8.69
N LEU A 90 -10.35 -24.00 -9.89
CA LEU A 90 -9.56 -24.21 -11.09
C LEU A 90 -8.23 -23.43 -11.08
N GLU A 91 -8.23 -22.18 -10.60
CA GLU A 91 -7.02 -21.37 -10.46
C GLU A 91 -6.09 -21.93 -9.37
N VAL A 92 -6.64 -22.51 -8.28
CA VAL A 92 -5.84 -23.25 -7.30
C VAL A 92 -5.11 -24.40 -7.96
N VAL A 93 -5.81 -25.23 -8.73
CA VAL A 93 -5.22 -26.40 -9.40
C VAL A 93 -4.18 -25.99 -10.45
N GLN A 94 -4.40 -24.88 -11.16
CA GLN A 94 -3.41 -24.35 -12.09
C GLN A 94 -2.16 -23.80 -11.38
N LEU A 95 -2.32 -23.18 -10.20
CA LEU A 95 -1.21 -22.74 -9.37
C LEU A 95 -0.43 -23.92 -8.79
N GLU A 96 -1.12 -24.96 -8.32
CA GLU A 96 -0.50 -26.21 -7.87
C GLU A 96 0.39 -26.79 -8.96
N LYS A 97 -0.13 -26.86 -10.19
CA LYS A 97 0.63 -27.34 -11.35
C LYS A 97 1.83 -26.46 -11.68
N LYS A 98 1.70 -25.13 -11.61
CA LYS A 98 2.81 -24.18 -11.86
C LYS A 98 3.90 -24.29 -10.79
N LEU A 99 3.51 -24.55 -9.54
CA LEU A 99 4.41 -24.63 -8.40
C LEU A 99 4.97 -26.06 -8.17
N GLY A 100 4.52 -27.04 -8.97
CA GLY A 100 4.93 -28.44 -8.84
C GLY A 100 4.38 -29.13 -7.58
N LEU A 101 3.28 -28.64 -7.03
CA LEU A 101 2.62 -29.20 -5.86
C LEU A 101 1.76 -30.42 -6.25
N SER A 102 1.51 -31.29 -5.28
CA SER A 102 0.52 -32.37 -5.42
C SER A 102 -0.88 -31.80 -5.64
N GLU A 103 -1.63 -32.47 -6.52
CA GLU A 103 -2.97 -32.05 -6.91
C GLU A 103 -3.89 -31.92 -5.69
N PHE A 104 -4.66 -30.83 -5.62
CA PHE A 104 -5.60 -30.46 -4.56
C PHE A 104 -5.01 -30.18 -3.18
N SER A 105 -3.68 -30.17 -3.03
CA SER A 105 -3.04 -29.96 -1.73
C SER A 105 -3.16 -28.52 -1.22
N LEU A 106 -3.06 -27.53 -2.12
CA LEU A 106 -3.28 -26.12 -1.81
C LEU A 106 -4.78 -25.85 -1.60
N PHE A 107 -5.63 -26.53 -2.39
CA PHE A 107 -7.09 -26.42 -2.24
C PHE A 107 -7.56 -26.93 -0.87
N GLN A 108 -7.03 -28.06 -0.43
CA GLN A 108 -7.34 -28.62 0.87
C GLN A 108 -6.84 -27.74 2.02
N ALA A 109 -5.62 -27.19 1.92
CA ALA A 109 -5.10 -26.24 2.89
C ALA A 109 -5.96 -24.97 3.00
N ILE A 110 -6.44 -24.42 1.88
CA ILE A 110 -7.36 -23.27 1.86
C ILE A 110 -8.68 -23.62 2.57
N LEU A 111 -9.22 -24.83 2.33
CA LEU A 111 -10.44 -25.29 2.98
C LEU A 111 -10.28 -25.49 4.49
N GLU A 112 -9.12 -25.95 4.95
CA GLU A 112 -8.82 -26.10 6.38
C GLU A 112 -8.70 -24.73 7.06
N LEU A 113 -7.93 -23.80 6.48
CA LEU A 113 -7.79 -22.43 6.98
C LEU A 113 -9.13 -21.67 7.00
N SER A 114 -10.01 -21.93 6.02
CA SER A 114 -11.34 -21.32 5.99
C SER A 114 -12.25 -21.80 7.13
N LYS A 115 -12.02 -23.00 7.68
CA LYS A 115 -12.76 -23.53 8.83
C LYS A 115 -12.23 -23.01 10.17
N GLU A 116 -10.97 -22.59 10.21
CA GLU A 116 -10.36 -22.00 11.41
C GLU A 116 -10.89 -20.58 11.68
N GLY A 117 -11.12 -19.79 10.63
CA GLY A 117 -11.68 -18.43 10.74
C GLY A 117 -13.12 -18.34 11.26
N ASP A 118 -13.91 -19.41 11.16
CA ASP A 118 -15.28 -19.46 11.69
C ASP A 118 -15.34 -19.81 13.20
N ASN A 119 -14.27 -20.36 13.78
CA ASN A 119 -14.26 -20.80 15.18
C ASN A 119 -13.68 -19.75 16.16
N GLU A 120 -12.95 -18.75 15.68
CA GLU A 120 -12.33 -17.73 16.56
C GLU A 120 -13.30 -16.62 17.01
N TYR A 121 -14.51 -16.56 16.44
CA TYR A 121 -15.55 -15.57 16.81
C TYR A 121 -16.64 -16.12 17.75
N LEU A 122 -16.45 -17.33 18.31
CA LEU A 122 -17.42 -18.00 19.19
C LEU A 122 -16.90 -18.32 20.61
N ARG A 123 -15.84 -17.66 21.10
CA ARG A 123 -15.46 -17.68 22.52
C ARG A 123 -15.13 -16.31 23.07
#